data_AF-A0A953WK79-F1
#
_entry.id   AF-A0A953WK79-F1
#
_cell.length_a   1.000
_cell.length_b   1.000
_cell.length_c   1.000
_cell.angle_alpha   90.00
_cell.angle_beta   90.00
_cell.angle_gamma   90.00
#
_symmetry.space_group_name_H-M   'P 1'
#
loop_
_entity.id
_entity.type
_entity.pdbx_description
1 polymer ?
#
loop_
_entity_poly.entity_id
_entity_poly.type
_entity_poly.pdbx_seq_one_letter_code
_entity_poly.pdbx_strand_id
1 'polypeptide(L)'
;MSEKRCRKLVSTVEQAIDNIKRFACELSGSQVIESRLGYVQSWYAISLASGGWIFAPSKFVGYLENTAEKYLTYTSPPFEYDGRETERALGDWFETVDPETRLGRELHLALEAFLAKLGKQPNSRARINLPKSELPSEPLSGQIMEFRYQKRISMDPSICGGRPCIKGSRMRVSDLLQMMADGATREEICEDFPYIEPEDITAALLFAARASEHRVIRAA
;
A
#
# COMPACT_ATOMS: atom_id res chain seq x y z
N MET A 1 11.13 45.24 14.32
CA MET A 1 12.00 44.33 13.55
C MET A 1 11.66 42.91 13.99
N SER A 2 10.75 42.25 13.27
CA SER A 2 10.32 40.89 13.61
C SER A 2 11.42 39.93 13.17
N GLU A 3 12.06 39.24 14.11
CA GLU A 3 12.98 38.14 13.82
C GLU A 3 12.26 37.15 12.89
N LYS A 4 12.76 37.04 11.66
CA LYS A 4 12.40 35.95 10.75
C LYS A 4 12.83 34.66 11.43
N ARG A 5 11.94 34.02 12.20
CA ARG A 5 12.16 32.68 12.74
C ARG A 5 12.54 31.79 11.57
N CYS A 6 13.81 31.37 11.54
CA CYS A 6 14.39 30.61 10.45
C CYS A 6 13.62 29.28 10.34
N ARG A 7 12.84 29.14 9.26
CA ARG A 7 11.99 27.98 9.01
C ARG A 7 12.90 26.80 8.67
N LYS A 8 13.07 25.87 9.61
CA LYS A 8 13.90 24.68 9.40
C LYS A 8 12.99 23.50 9.05
N LEU A 9 13.19 22.97 7.86
CA LEU A 9 12.63 21.67 7.45
C LEU A 9 13.46 20.55 8.07
N VAL A 10 12.87 19.37 8.19
CA VAL A 10 13.63 18.15 8.49
C VAL A 10 14.70 17.91 7.42
N SER A 11 15.86 17.43 7.83
CA SER A 11 17.00 17.14 6.96
C SER A 11 17.37 15.66 6.93
N THR A 12 16.73 14.83 7.76
CA THR A 12 16.92 13.38 7.77
C THR A 12 15.59 12.65 7.92
N VAL A 13 15.56 11.36 7.54
CA VAL A 13 14.36 10.53 7.68
C VAL A 13 14.01 10.27 9.14
N GLU A 14 14.99 10.16 10.02
CA GLU A 14 14.79 9.93 11.46
C GLU A 14 14.02 11.08 12.10
N GLN A 15 14.34 12.33 11.72
CA GLN A 15 13.60 13.51 12.19
C GLN A 15 12.15 13.50 11.74
N ALA A 16 11.88 13.07 10.50
CA ALA A 16 10.53 12.91 9.99
C ALA A 16 9.77 11.81 10.76
N ILE A 17 10.40 10.65 10.96
CA ILE A 17 9.84 9.53 11.72
C ILE A 17 9.53 9.93 13.17
N ASP A 18 10.43 10.66 13.83
CA ASP A 18 10.23 11.15 15.19
C ASP A 18 9.07 12.14 15.27
N ASN A 19 8.88 12.99 14.25
CA ASN A 19 7.71 13.86 14.16
C ASN A 19 6.41 13.06 13.98
N ILE A 20 6.39 11.97 13.21
CA ILE A 20 5.21 11.10 13.07
C ILE A 20 4.86 10.47 14.42
N LYS A 21 5.85 9.94 15.14
CA LYS A 21 5.66 9.38 16.49
C LYS A 21 5.15 10.42 17.48
N ARG A 22 5.74 11.63 17.46
CA ARG A 22 5.31 12.74 18.32
C ARG A 22 3.86 13.14 18.06
N PHE A 23 3.46 13.25 16.80
CA PHE A 23 2.08 13.56 16.44
C PHE A 23 1.10 12.56 17.04
N ALA A 24 1.39 11.26 16.94
CA ALA A 24 0.54 10.22 17.51
C ALA A 24 0.39 10.35 19.04
N CYS A 25 1.45 10.76 19.76
CA CYS A 25 1.40 11.02 21.19
C CYS A 25 0.60 12.29 21.54
N GLU A 26 0.80 13.38 20.80
CA GLU A 26 0.21 14.69 21.12
C GLU A 26 -1.24 14.83 20.64
N LEU A 27 -1.69 13.99 19.72
CA LEU A 27 -3.04 14.03 19.17
C LEU A 27 -4.12 13.87 20.26
N SER A 28 -3.88 12.97 21.22
CA SER A 28 -4.85 12.62 22.28
C SER A 28 -5.22 13.78 23.21
N GLY A 29 -4.55 14.94 23.10
CA GLY A 29 -4.75 16.12 23.96
C GLY A 29 -5.30 17.36 23.25
N SER A 30 -5.65 17.32 21.95
CA SER A 30 -5.97 18.54 21.20
C SER A 30 -7.17 18.44 20.25
N GLN A 31 -8.35 18.85 20.75
CA GLN A 31 -9.59 18.96 19.95
C GLN A 31 -9.44 19.84 18.70
N VAL A 32 -8.56 20.85 18.76
CA VAL A 32 -8.35 21.78 17.64
C VAL A 32 -7.62 21.07 16.49
N ILE A 33 -6.66 20.20 16.79
CA ILE A 33 -5.96 19.40 15.77
C ILE A 33 -6.93 18.42 15.12
N GLU A 34 -7.72 17.72 15.94
CA GLU A 34 -8.72 16.76 15.48
C GLU A 34 -9.70 17.37 14.46
N SER A 35 -10.15 18.61 14.68
CA SER A 35 -11.06 19.30 13.75
C SER A 35 -10.48 19.50 12.35
N ARG A 36 -9.15 19.53 12.21
CA ARG A 36 -8.44 19.83 10.96
C ARG A 36 -8.04 18.59 10.17
N LEU A 37 -8.06 17.41 10.80
CA LEU A 37 -7.58 16.17 10.18
C LEU A 37 -8.38 15.73 8.96
N GLY A 38 -9.69 15.99 8.92
CA GLY A 38 -10.52 15.66 7.75
C GLY A 38 -10.17 16.41 6.47
N TYR A 39 -9.39 17.49 6.55
CA TYR A 39 -8.96 18.29 5.39
C TYR A 39 -7.58 17.91 4.87
N VAL A 40 -6.87 17.01 5.57
CA VAL A 40 -5.50 16.64 5.21
C VAL A 40 -5.51 15.75 3.97
N GLN A 41 -4.78 16.17 2.94
CA GLN A 41 -4.61 15.43 1.69
C GLN A 41 -3.33 14.60 1.64
N SER A 42 -2.27 14.98 2.36
CA SER A 42 -0.99 14.27 2.34
C SER A 42 -0.66 13.75 3.73
N TRP A 43 -0.75 12.42 3.85
CA TRP A 43 -0.52 11.65 5.06
C TRP A 43 0.79 10.89 4.96
N TYR A 44 1.46 10.72 6.09
CA TYR A 44 2.70 9.96 6.21
C TYR A 44 2.46 8.90 7.27
N ALA A 45 2.83 7.66 6.97
CA ALA A 45 2.64 6.55 7.89
C ALA A 45 3.94 5.79 8.14
N ILE A 46 4.05 5.17 9.32
CA ILE A 46 5.09 4.18 9.63
C ILE A 46 4.45 2.99 10.33
N SER A 47 5.04 1.82 10.15
CA SER A 47 4.60 0.60 10.83
C SER A 47 5.06 0.57 12.29
N LEU A 48 4.22 -0.01 13.17
CA LEU A 48 4.60 -0.33 14.54
C LEU A 48 5.13 -1.76 14.63
N ALA A 49 6.15 -1.98 15.46
CA ALA A 49 6.71 -3.33 15.69
C ALA A 49 5.67 -4.34 16.22
N SER A 50 4.64 -3.86 16.93
CA SER A 50 3.50 -4.63 17.41
C SER A 50 2.44 -4.93 16.34
N GLY A 51 2.63 -4.46 15.11
CA GLY A 51 1.63 -4.42 14.07
C GLY A 51 0.80 -3.13 14.09
N GLY A 52 0.28 -2.76 12.91
CA GLY A 52 -0.53 -1.56 12.70
C GLY A 52 0.28 -0.33 12.26
N TRP A 53 -0.45 0.77 12.06
CA TRP A 53 0.06 1.99 11.43
C TRP A 53 -0.18 3.21 12.33
N ILE A 54 0.79 4.12 12.36
CA ILE A 54 0.59 5.49 12.87
C ILE A 54 0.67 6.49 11.73
N PHE A 55 -0.10 7.57 11.81
CA PHE A 55 -0.28 8.53 10.72
C PHE A 55 -0.01 9.95 11.20
N ALA A 56 0.59 10.77 10.35
CA ALA A 56 0.72 12.21 10.58
C ALA A 56 0.58 13.04 9.29
N PRO A 57 0.07 14.29 9.37
CA PRO A 57 -0.03 15.19 8.21
C PRO A 57 1.32 15.74 7.74
N SER A 58 1.47 16.01 6.45
CA SER A 58 2.71 16.54 5.83
C SER A 58 3.35 17.73 6.57
N LYS A 59 2.54 18.75 6.90
CA LYS A 59 3.00 19.93 7.64
C LYS A 59 3.49 19.61 9.05
N PHE A 60 3.02 18.54 9.68
CA PHE A 60 3.54 18.14 10.99
C PHE A 60 4.87 17.43 10.86
N VAL A 61 5.00 16.58 9.84
CA VAL A 61 6.18 15.76 9.60
C VAL A 61 7.35 16.60 9.10
N GLY A 62 7.12 17.53 8.17
CA GLY A 62 8.19 18.19 7.42
C GLY A 62 8.90 19.35 8.12
N TYR A 63 8.34 19.93 9.19
CA TYR A 63 9.01 20.99 9.96
C TYR A 63 9.81 20.40 11.13
N LEU A 64 11.05 20.87 11.28
CA LEU A 64 11.95 20.41 12.33
C LEU A 64 11.37 20.68 13.73
N GLU A 65 11.41 19.67 14.61
CA GLU A 65 10.94 19.77 16.00
C GLU A 65 9.52 20.35 16.12
N ASN A 66 8.64 19.94 15.21
CA ASN A 66 7.26 20.41 15.24
C ASN A 66 6.52 19.83 16.45
N THR A 67 5.53 20.59 16.93
CA THR A 67 4.63 20.22 18.03
C THR A 67 3.19 20.54 17.64
N ALA A 68 2.22 20.02 18.38
CA ALA A 68 0.79 20.30 18.27
C ALA A 68 0.50 21.80 18.26
N GLU A 69 1.09 22.52 19.23
CA GLU A 69 0.96 23.97 19.35
C GLU A 69 1.48 24.69 18.09
N LYS A 70 2.68 24.34 17.61
CA LYS A 70 3.26 24.91 16.38
C LYS A 70 2.42 24.56 15.16
N TYR A 71 1.92 23.33 15.04
CA TYR A 71 1.08 22.88 13.94
C TYR A 71 -0.21 23.68 13.80
N LEU A 72 -0.81 24.10 14.92
CA LEU A 72 -2.00 24.96 14.91
C LEU A 72 -1.71 26.34 14.33
N THR A 73 -0.49 26.86 14.50
CA THR A 73 -0.08 28.12 13.86
C THR A 73 0.03 27.99 12.34
N TYR A 74 0.34 26.79 11.82
CA TYR A 74 0.57 26.54 10.38
C TYR A 74 -0.70 26.32 9.58
N THR A 75 -1.77 26.01 10.30
CA THR A 75 -3.05 25.62 9.76
C THR A 75 -4.13 26.69 10.04
N SER A 76 -3.74 27.84 10.61
CA SER A 76 -4.59 29.01 10.84
C SER A 76 -4.12 30.21 9.99
N PRO A 77 -5.01 31.13 9.61
CA PRO A 77 -4.61 32.39 8.98
C PRO A 77 -3.70 33.24 9.90
N PRO A 78 -2.71 33.98 9.35
CA PRO A 78 -2.28 33.96 7.95
C PRO A 78 -1.53 32.66 7.66
N PHE A 79 -1.89 31.94 6.58
CA PHE A 79 -1.31 30.64 6.22
C PHE A 79 0.16 30.76 5.78
N GLU A 80 1.06 31.08 6.71
CA GLU A 80 2.47 31.37 6.46
C GLU A 80 3.31 30.13 6.09
N TYR A 81 2.70 28.94 6.16
CA TYR A 81 3.36 27.64 6.05
C TYR A 81 2.78 26.84 4.87
N ASP A 82 3.65 26.50 3.91
CA ASP A 82 3.29 25.82 2.67
C ASP A 82 3.52 24.31 2.77
N GLY A 83 2.45 23.53 2.59
CA GLY A 83 2.54 22.07 2.58
C GLY A 83 3.41 21.53 1.43
N ARG A 84 3.53 22.28 0.32
CA ARG A 84 4.35 21.88 -0.83
C ARG A 84 5.84 21.89 -0.51
N GLU A 85 6.29 22.77 0.39
CA GLU A 85 7.68 22.78 0.85
C GLU A 85 7.99 21.53 1.69
N THR A 86 7.09 21.18 2.61
CA THR A 86 7.23 19.97 3.43
C THR A 86 7.16 18.70 2.58
N GLU A 87 6.24 18.62 1.62
CA GLU A 87 6.12 17.46 0.73
C GLU A 87 7.36 17.29 -0.15
N ARG A 88 7.95 18.39 -0.63
CA ARG A 88 9.21 18.35 -1.41
C ARG A 88 10.37 17.81 -0.59
N ALA A 89 10.56 18.30 0.64
CA ALA A 89 11.64 17.83 1.50
C ALA A 89 11.45 16.36 1.89
N LEU A 90 10.21 15.93 2.14
CA LEU A 90 9.92 14.55 2.53
C LEU A 90 10.03 13.56 1.36
N GLY A 91 9.91 14.02 0.10
CA GLY A 91 10.00 13.18 -1.09
C GLY A 91 11.34 12.46 -1.29
N ASP A 92 12.40 12.91 -0.61
CA ASP A 92 13.70 12.21 -0.62
C ASP A 92 13.59 10.84 0.06
N TRP A 93 12.77 10.72 1.10
CA TRP A 93 12.69 9.52 1.94
C TRP A 93 11.34 8.81 1.89
N PHE A 94 10.29 9.49 1.44
CA PHE A 94 8.95 8.95 1.40
C PHE A 94 8.40 8.90 -0.02
N GLU A 95 7.50 7.97 -0.26
CA GLU A 95 6.82 7.81 -1.54
C GLU A 95 5.34 7.53 -1.34
N THR A 96 4.52 8.09 -2.23
CA THR A 96 3.07 7.85 -2.23
C THR A 96 2.80 6.41 -2.66
N VAL A 97 2.04 5.68 -1.84
CA VAL A 97 1.60 4.32 -2.16
C VAL A 97 0.37 4.39 -3.08
N ASP A 98 0.39 3.62 -4.17
CA ASP A 98 -0.76 3.47 -5.06
C ASP A 98 -1.95 2.83 -4.30
N PRO A 99 -3.11 3.53 -4.20
CA PRO A 99 -4.28 3.05 -3.47
C PRO A 99 -4.85 1.73 -4.01
N GLU A 100 -4.61 1.39 -5.28
CA GLU A 100 -5.11 0.17 -5.91
C GLU A 100 -4.26 -1.07 -5.59
N THR A 101 -3.12 -0.90 -4.92
CA THR A 101 -2.31 -2.02 -4.43
C THR A 101 -2.88 -2.62 -3.15
N ARG A 102 -2.49 -3.85 -2.80
CA ARG A 102 -2.89 -4.47 -1.53
C ARG A 102 -2.47 -3.61 -0.32
N LEU A 103 -1.22 -3.13 -0.33
CA LEU A 103 -0.69 -2.26 0.71
C LEU A 103 -1.43 -0.91 0.72
N GLY A 104 -1.71 -0.33 -0.45
CA GLY A 104 -2.52 0.87 -0.58
C GLY A 104 -3.89 0.73 0.07
N ARG A 105 -4.64 -0.33 -0.25
CA ARG A 105 -5.95 -0.60 0.37
C ARG A 105 -5.86 -0.80 1.88
N GLU A 106 -4.86 -1.54 2.35
CA GLU A 106 -4.63 -1.74 3.79
C GLU A 106 -4.38 -0.42 4.52
N LEU A 107 -3.52 0.44 3.97
CA LEU A 107 -3.21 1.75 4.53
C LEU A 107 -4.44 2.67 4.57
N HIS A 108 -5.27 2.67 3.53
CA HIS A 108 -6.49 3.49 3.50
C HIS A 108 -7.51 3.00 4.52
N LEU A 109 -7.72 1.69 4.67
CA LEU A 109 -8.57 1.12 5.72
C LEU A 109 -8.04 1.47 7.12
N ALA A 110 -6.72 1.42 7.31
CA ALA A 110 -6.10 1.79 8.58
C ALA A 110 -6.24 3.29 8.87
N LEU A 111 -6.13 4.16 7.87
CA LEU A 111 -6.33 5.60 8.00
C LEU A 111 -7.80 5.93 8.31
N GLU A 112 -8.75 5.27 7.65
CA GLU A 112 -10.18 5.37 7.95
C GLU A 112 -10.46 4.98 9.39
N ALA A 113 -9.97 3.82 9.84
CA ALA A 113 -10.13 3.36 11.22
C ALA A 113 -9.48 4.32 12.23
N PHE A 114 -8.34 4.91 11.90
CA PHE A 114 -7.66 5.91 12.72
C PHE A 114 -8.51 7.19 12.86
N LEU A 115 -9.01 7.74 11.76
CA LEU A 115 -9.83 8.96 11.77
C LEU A 115 -11.22 8.75 12.36
N ALA A 116 -11.80 7.55 12.18
CA ALA A 116 -13.09 7.20 12.74
C ALA A 116 -13.11 7.27 14.27
N LYS A 117 -11.99 6.94 14.94
CA LYS A 117 -11.82 7.10 16.40
C LYS A 117 -11.97 8.56 16.86
N LEU A 118 -11.76 9.52 15.96
CA LEU A 118 -11.89 10.96 16.19
C LEU A 118 -13.21 11.52 15.63
N GLY A 119 -14.12 10.66 15.16
CA GLY A 119 -15.35 11.06 14.49
C GLY A 119 -15.10 11.75 13.13
N LYS A 120 -14.01 11.42 12.44
CA LYS A 120 -13.61 11.99 11.14
C LYS A 120 -13.55 10.92 10.05
N GLN A 121 -13.51 11.40 8.82
CA GLN A 121 -13.29 10.61 7.61
C GLN A 121 -12.08 11.18 6.85
N PRO A 122 -11.32 10.35 6.12
CA PRO A 122 -10.28 10.84 5.24
C PRO A 122 -10.84 11.78 4.17
N ASN A 123 -10.02 12.72 3.73
CA ASN A 123 -10.31 13.50 2.55
C ASN A 123 -10.38 12.58 1.31
N SER A 124 -11.27 12.85 0.34
CA SER A 124 -11.35 12.06 -0.90
C SER A 124 -10.08 12.12 -1.76
N ARG A 125 -9.21 13.12 -1.53
CA ARG A 125 -7.88 13.26 -2.16
C ARG A 125 -6.74 12.86 -1.22
N ALA A 126 -7.03 12.15 -0.14
CA ALA A 126 -6.01 11.66 0.76
C ALA A 126 -5.02 10.75 0.01
N ARG A 127 -3.73 11.01 0.21
CA ARG A 127 -2.61 10.20 -0.26
C ARG A 127 -1.81 9.79 0.96
N ILE A 128 -1.33 8.56 0.97
CA ILE A 128 -0.55 8.00 2.07
C ILE A 128 0.86 7.74 1.56
N ASN A 129 1.85 8.28 2.27
CA ASN A 129 3.26 8.14 1.96
C ASN A 129 3.94 7.27 3.00
N LEU A 130 4.77 6.33 2.56
CA LEU A 130 5.59 5.48 3.42
C LEU A 130 7.09 5.76 3.23
N PRO A 131 7.94 5.49 4.24
CA PRO A 131 9.37 5.46 4.04
C PRO A 131 9.71 4.51 2.89
N LYS A 132 10.59 4.92 1.98
CA LYS A 132 11.04 4.08 0.86
C LYS A 132 11.64 2.75 1.30
N SER A 133 12.19 2.70 2.53
CA SER A 133 12.69 1.48 3.16
C SER A 133 11.59 0.50 3.61
N GLU A 134 10.36 0.98 3.82
CA GLU A 134 9.19 0.16 4.17
C GLU A 134 8.35 -0.22 2.94
N LEU A 135 8.65 0.36 1.79
CA LEU A 135 8.05 -0.08 0.54
C LEU A 135 8.64 -1.43 0.15
N PRO A 136 7.82 -2.36 -0.37
CA PRO A 136 8.36 -3.55 -0.99
C PRO A 136 9.30 -3.12 -2.12
N SER A 137 10.53 -3.65 -2.14
CA SER A 137 11.46 -3.43 -3.24
C SER A 137 10.77 -3.80 -4.58
N GLU A 138 10.59 -2.83 -5.47
CA GLU A 138 10.12 -2.88 -6.88
C GLU A 138 9.82 -4.27 -7.51
N PRO A 139 8.69 -4.44 -8.21
CA PRO A 139 7.35 -4.24 -7.69
C PRO A 139 6.56 -5.56 -7.71
N LEU A 140 5.79 -5.81 -6.64
CA LEU A 140 4.56 -6.62 -6.70
C LEU A 140 3.44 -5.75 -7.31
N SER A 141 3.63 -5.23 -8.52
CA SER A 141 2.48 -4.69 -9.26
C SER A 141 1.70 -5.90 -9.77
N GLY A 142 0.43 -5.99 -9.35
CA GLY A 142 -0.49 -7.02 -9.83
C GLY A 142 -0.47 -7.09 -11.35
N GLN A 143 -0.38 -5.95 -12.04
CA GLN A 143 -0.40 -5.85 -13.50
C GLN A 143 0.85 -6.39 -14.22
N ILE A 144 2.08 -6.18 -13.72
CA ILE A 144 3.30 -6.68 -14.40
C ILE A 144 3.48 -8.19 -14.13
N MET A 145 3.16 -8.65 -12.92
CA MET A 145 3.10 -10.09 -12.63
C MET A 145 2.00 -10.77 -13.47
N GLU A 146 0.79 -10.21 -13.47
CA GLU A 146 -0.35 -10.73 -14.23
C GLU A 146 -0.08 -10.81 -15.73
N PHE A 147 0.61 -9.82 -16.32
CA PHE A 147 0.97 -9.85 -17.74
C PHE A 147 2.03 -10.91 -18.08
N ARG A 148 2.93 -11.24 -17.14
CA ARG A 148 3.95 -12.29 -17.31
C ARG A 148 3.36 -13.70 -17.14
N TYR A 149 2.41 -13.87 -16.21
CA TYR A 149 1.78 -15.16 -15.95
C TYR A 149 0.65 -15.51 -16.93
N GLN A 150 -0.09 -14.53 -17.46
CA GLN A 150 -1.12 -14.78 -18.49
C GLN A 150 -0.53 -15.45 -19.75
N LYS A 151 0.76 -15.21 -20.05
CA LYS A 151 1.44 -15.85 -21.19
C LYS A 151 1.78 -17.33 -20.97
N ARG A 152 1.68 -17.83 -19.73
CA ARG A 152 1.98 -19.21 -19.33
C ARG A 152 0.74 -20.11 -19.30
N ILE A 153 -0.48 -19.56 -19.40
CA ILE A 153 -1.70 -20.36 -19.52
C ILE A 153 -2.21 -20.29 -20.96
N SER A 154 -2.56 -21.45 -21.52
CA SER A 154 -3.15 -21.60 -22.86
C SER A 154 -4.55 -22.20 -22.76
N MET A 155 -5.47 -21.71 -23.60
CA MET A 155 -6.83 -22.27 -23.79
C MET A 155 -7.03 -22.62 -25.27
N ASP A 156 -6.14 -23.47 -25.79
CA ASP A 156 -6.22 -23.94 -27.17
C ASP A 156 -7.35 -24.96 -27.33
N PRO A 157 -8.37 -24.73 -28.19
CA PRO A 157 -9.47 -25.67 -28.40
C PRO A 157 -9.01 -27.08 -28.83
N SER A 158 -7.85 -27.19 -29.49
CA SER A 158 -7.26 -28.45 -29.92
C SER A 158 -6.60 -29.24 -28.79
N ILE A 159 -6.33 -28.60 -27.64
CA ILE A 159 -5.67 -29.20 -26.47
C ILE A 159 -6.68 -29.32 -25.34
N CYS A 160 -6.85 -30.54 -24.81
CA CYS A 160 -7.73 -30.83 -23.67
C CYS A 160 -9.17 -30.28 -23.78
N GLY A 161 -9.65 -30.03 -25.00
CA GLY A 161 -10.98 -29.47 -25.27
C GLY A 161 -11.12 -27.99 -24.91
N GLY A 162 -10.05 -27.18 -25.06
CA GLY A 162 -10.06 -25.75 -24.75
C GLY A 162 -9.92 -25.43 -23.26
N ARG A 163 -9.68 -26.43 -22.41
CA ARG A 163 -9.49 -26.23 -20.97
C ARG A 163 -8.16 -25.49 -20.72
N PRO A 164 -8.11 -24.59 -19.72
CA PRO A 164 -6.87 -23.89 -19.34
C PRO A 164 -5.76 -24.88 -18.98
N CYS A 165 -4.64 -24.82 -19.68
CA CYS A 165 -3.46 -25.66 -19.48
C CYS A 165 -2.20 -24.80 -19.35
N ILE A 166 -1.17 -25.30 -18.67
CA ILE A 166 0.17 -24.71 -18.73
C ILE A 166 0.66 -24.77 -20.18
N LYS A 167 1.11 -23.64 -20.72
CA LYS A 167 1.46 -23.47 -22.13
C LYS A 167 2.60 -24.40 -22.52
N GLY A 168 2.45 -25.07 -23.67
CA GLY A 168 3.41 -26.07 -24.13
C GLY A 168 3.28 -27.43 -23.45
N SER A 169 2.32 -27.59 -22.53
CA SER A 169 2.04 -28.85 -21.85
C SER A 169 0.56 -29.25 -22.00
N ARG A 170 0.23 -30.45 -21.52
CA ARG A 170 -1.16 -30.91 -21.32
C ARG A 170 -1.58 -30.87 -19.85
N MET A 171 -0.78 -30.27 -18.97
CA MET A 171 -1.09 -30.09 -17.56
C MET A 171 -2.22 -29.06 -17.43
N ARG A 172 -3.42 -29.50 -17.05
CA ARG A 172 -4.55 -28.60 -16.84
C ARG A 172 -4.34 -27.82 -15.54
N VAL A 173 -4.78 -26.56 -15.53
CA VAL A 173 -4.80 -25.76 -14.30
C VAL A 173 -5.57 -26.46 -13.19
N SER A 174 -6.67 -27.13 -13.51
CA SER A 174 -7.46 -27.90 -12.53
C SER A 174 -6.68 -29.04 -11.89
N ASP A 175 -5.85 -29.75 -12.67
CA ASP A 175 -5.12 -30.92 -12.19
C ASP A 175 -4.00 -30.47 -11.24
N LEU A 176 -3.31 -29.39 -11.62
CA LEU A 176 -2.29 -28.77 -10.78
C LEU A 176 -2.85 -28.32 -9.43
N LEU A 177 -4.01 -27.65 -9.44
CA LEU A 177 -4.69 -27.22 -8.23
C LEU A 177 -5.19 -28.39 -7.38
N GLN A 178 -5.63 -29.48 -8.00
CA GLN A 178 -6.04 -30.68 -7.29
C GLN A 178 -4.86 -31.32 -6.57
N MET A 179 -3.71 -31.46 -7.23
CA MET A 179 -2.48 -31.98 -6.59
C MET A 179 -2.08 -31.14 -5.38
N MET A 180 -2.13 -29.81 -5.49
CA MET A 180 -1.87 -28.92 -4.37
C MET A 180 -2.91 -29.05 -3.25
N ALA A 181 -4.18 -29.25 -3.59
CA ALA A 181 -5.25 -29.48 -2.62
C ALA A 181 -5.08 -30.83 -1.88
N ASP A 182 -4.51 -31.82 -2.57
CA ASP A 182 -4.18 -33.13 -2.01
C ASP A 182 -2.89 -33.09 -1.16
N GLY A 183 -2.22 -31.94 -1.08
CA GLY A 183 -1.09 -31.67 -0.20
C GLY A 183 0.27 -31.63 -0.89
N ALA A 184 0.35 -31.78 -2.21
CA ALA A 184 1.61 -31.71 -2.94
C ALA A 184 2.23 -30.30 -2.85
N THR A 185 3.50 -30.24 -2.49
CA THR A 185 4.30 -29.01 -2.45
C THR A 185 4.70 -28.56 -3.85
N ARG A 186 5.15 -27.31 -3.98
CA ARG A 186 5.60 -26.78 -5.28
C ARG A 186 6.83 -27.53 -5.78
N GLU A 187 7.71 -27.86 -4.86
CA GLU A 187 8.95 -28.58 -5.09
C GLU A 187 8.66 -30.00 -5.61
N GLU A 188 7.79 -30.75 -4.92
CA GLU A 188 7.35 -32.09 -5.36
C GLU A 188 6.71 -32.07 -6.75
N ILE A 189 5.84 -31.08 -7.03
CA ILE A 189 5.21 -30.94 -8.35
C ILE A 189 6.26 -30.69 -9.45
N CYS A 190 7.25 -29.83 -9.20
CA CYS A 190 8.31 -29.57 -10.17
C CYS A 190 9.25 -30.78 -10.35
N GLU A 191 9.44 -31.58 -9.31
CA GLU A 191 10.19 -32.85 -9.38
C GLU A 191 9.45 -33.91 -10.20
N ASP A 192 8.14 -34.09 -9.96
CA ASP A 192 7.30 -35.05 -10.67
C ASP A 192 7.02 -34.64 -12.12
N PHE A 193 6.99 -33.34 -12.39
CA PHE A 193 6.75 -32.76 -13.71
C PHE A 193 7.85 -31.78 -14.10
N PRO A 194 9.01 -32.25 -14.60
CA PRO A 194 10.18 -31.40 -14.90
C PRO A 194 9.98 -30.33 -15.98
N TYR A 195 8.84 -30.35 -16.68
CA TYR A 195 8.44 -29.35 -17.65
C TYR A 195 7.56 -28.24 -17.04
N ILE A 196 7.30 -28.30 -15.74
CA ILE A 196 6.58 -27.29 -14.96
C ILE A 196 7.60 -26.49 -14.16
N GLU A 197 7.55 -25.17 -14.30
CA GLU A 197 8.36 -24.25 -13.52
C GLU A 197 7.57 -23.72 -12.31
N PRO A 198 8.23 -23.29 -11.21
CA PRO A 198 7.56 -22.69 -10.06
C PRO A 198 6.64 -21.50 -10.42
N GLU A 199 7.00 -20.78 -11.48
CA GLU A 199 6.20 -19.69 -12.01
C GLU A 199 4.94 -20.14 -12.75
N ASP A 200 4.91 -21.35 -13.32
CA ASP A 200 3.70 -21.91 -13.93
C ASP A 200 2.66 -22.25 -12.85
N ILE A 201 3.12 -22.74 -11.69
CA ILE A 201 2.26 -22.95 -10.51
C ILE A 201 1.67 -21.62 -10.03
N THR A 202 2.50 -20.58 -9.99
CA THR A 202 2.03 -19.23 -9.65
C THR A 202 1.03 -18.70 -10.68
N ALA A 203 1.23 -18.96 -11.97
CA ALA A 203 0.30 -18.60 -13.03
C ALA A 203 -1.06 -19.30 -12.87
N ALA A 204 -1.06 -20.60 -12.55
CA ALA A 204 -2.27 -21.37 -12.35
C ALA A 204 -3.10 -20.86 -11.16
N LEU A 205 -2.45 -20.52 -10.04
CA LEU A 205 -3.12 -19.95 -8.86
C LEU A 205 -3.76 -18.59 -9.16
N LEU A 206 -3.05 -17.71 -9.86
CA LEU A 206 -3.57 -16.41 -10.26
C LEU A 206 -4.74 -16.54 -11.25
N PHE A 207 -4.62 -17.45 -12.22
CA PHE A 207 -5.71 -17.76 -13.15
C PHE A 207 -6.95 -18.24 -12.39
N ALA A 208 -6.80 -19.13 -11.42
CA ALA A 208 -7.91 -19.66 -10.63
C ALA A 208 -8.58 -18.59 -9.76
N ALA A 209 -7.80 -17.74 -9.10
CA ALA A 209 -8.31 -16.62 -8.33
C ALA A 209 -9.18 -15.70 -9.20
N ARG A 210 -8.69 -15.33 -10.39
CA ARG A 210 -9.44 -14.49 -11.34
C ARG A 210 -10.69 -15.19 -11.90
N ALA A 211 -10.59 -16.48 -12.22
CA ALA A 211 -11.73 -17.26 -12.69
C ALA A 211 -12.84 -17.34 -11.62
N SER A 212 -12.49 -17.31 -10.33
CA SER A 212 -13.46 -17.31 -9.23
C SER A 212 -14.22 -15.99 -9.06
N GLU A 213 -13.67 -14.87 -9.53
CA GLU A 213 -14.32 -13.55 -9.49
C GLU A 213 -15.40 -13.40 -10.57
N HIS A 214 -15.32 -14.17 -11.66
CA HIS A 214 -16.35 -14.19 -12.70
C HIS A 214 -17.51 -15.09 -12.27
N ARG A 215 -18.67 -14.48 -12.00
CA ARG A 215 -19.92 -15.16 -11.63
C ARG A 215 -20.30 -16.20 -12.70
N VAL A 216 -20.26 -17.49 -12.35
CA VAL A 216 -20.76 -18.57 -13.21
C VAL A 216 -22.28 -18.48 -13.28
N ILE A 217 -22.83 -17.89 -14.34
CA ILE A 217 -24.25 -18.04 -14.68
C ILE A 217 -24.39 -19.44 -15.27
N ARG A 218 -24.95 -20.38 -14.50
CA ARG A 218 -25.41 -21.65 -15.06
C ARG A 218 -26.61 -21.34 -15.96
N ALA A 219 -26.45 -21.50 -17.27
CA ALA A 219 -27.61 -21.64 -18.16
C ALA A 219 -28.25 -22.99 -17.82
N ALA A 220 -29.53 -22.94 -17.44
CA ALA A 220 -30.36 -24.10 -17.11
C ALA A 220 -30.78 -24.85 -18.38
#